data_AF-A0A4C2ENN2-F1
#
_entry.id   AF-A0A4C2ENN2-F1
#
_cell.length_a   1.000
_cell.length_b   1.000
_cell.length_c   1.000
_cell.angle_alpha   90.00
_cell.angle_beta   90.00
_cell.angle_gamma   90.00
#
_symmetry.space_group_name_H-M   'P 1'
#
loop_
_entity.id
_entity.type
_entity.pdbx_description
1 polymer ?
#
loop_
_entity_poly.entity_id
_entity_poly.type
_entity_poly.pdbx_seq_one_letter_code
_entity_poly.pdbx_strand_id
1 'polypeptide(L)' 'MTADQPEIPVVCEACGTRTSVAFEDVEDAVARHNEQLHDGEPVAEVDPDVLEELADRLAKDIGLLE' A
#
# COMPACT_ATOMS: atom_id res chain seq x y z
N MET A 1 17.55 -11.24 14.83
CA MET A 1 17.38 -10.52 13.55
C MET A 1 16.06 -9.81 13.70
N THR A 2 16.06 -8.49 13.84
CA THR A 2 14.82 -7.71 13.66
C THR A 2 14.40 -8.02 12.24
N ALA A 3 13.26 -8.69 12.04
CA ALA A 3 12.77 -8.89 10.69
C ALA A 3 12.51 -7.49 10.12
N ASP A 4 13.27 -7.07 9.11
CA ASP A 4 12.97 -5.84 8.39
C ASP A 4 11.54 -5.97 7.88
N GLN A 5 10.66 -5.08 8.36
CA GLN A 5 9.26 -5.08 7.97
C GLN A 5 9.16 -4.78 6.48
N PRO A 6 8.22 -5.42 5.76
CA PRO A 6 8.07 -5.16 4.33
C PRO A 6 7.71 -3.69 4.11
N GLU A 7 8.39 -3.06 3.17
CA GLU A 7 8.04 -1.71 2.71
C GLU A 7 6.93 -1.83 1.66
N ILE A 8 5.86 -1.08 1.89
CA ILE A 8 4.68 -1.05 1.05
C ILE A 8 4.66 0.29 0.31
N PRO A 9 4.55 0.28 -1.03
CA PRO A 9 4.38 1.50 -1.79
C PRO A 9 2.97 2.05 -1.60
N VAL A 10 2.91 3.37 -1.39
CA VAL A 10 1.71 4.18 -1.26
C VAL A 10 1.73 5.23 -2.36
N VAL A 11 0.60 5.37 -3.04
CA VAL A 11 0.40 6.31 -4.16
C VAL A 11 -0.78 7.22 -3.88
N CYS A 12 -0.68 8.46 -4.35
CA CYS A 12 -1.81 9.38 -4.41
C CYS A 12 -1.86 9.98 -5.81
N GLU A 13 -2.84 9.56 -6.61
CA GLU A 13 -2.95 9.99 -8.01
C GLU A 13 -3.33 11.47 -8.14
N ALA A 14 -4.01 12.05 -7.15
CA ALA A 14 -4.45 13.45 -7.22
C ALA A 14 -3.29 14.46 -7.09
N CYS A 15 -2.31 14.17 -6.25
CA CYS A 15 -1.14 15.04 -6.06
C CYS A 15 0.17 14.46 -6.61
N GLY A 16 0.14 13.22 -7.13
CA GLY A 16 1.30 12.53 -7.71
C GLY A 16 2.31 12.02 -6.68
N THR A 17 1.92 11.91 -5.41
CA THR A 17 2.81 11.41 -4.36
C THR A 17 3.03 9.92 -4.53
N ARG A 18 4.29 9.47 -4.46
CA ARG A 18 4.69 8.07 -4.44
C ARG A 18 5.78 7.87 -3.40
N THR A 19 5.53 7.03 -2.41
CA THR A 19 6.47 6.74 -1.31
C THR A 19 6.40 5.28 -0.94
N SER A 20 7.42 4.77 -0.28
CA SER A 20 7.39 3.45 0.35
C SER A 20 7.47 3.66 1.86
N VAL A 21 6.64 2.94 2.60
CA VAL A 21 6.52 3.03 4.07
C VAL A 21 6.45 1.62 4.65
N ALA A 22 6.92 1.43 5.88
CA ALA A 22 6.82 0.13 6.53
C ALA A 22 5.36 -0.31 6.64
N PHE A 23 5.09 -1.61 6.48
CA PHE A 23 3.71 -2.16 6.50
C PHE A 23 2.91 -1.75 7.75
N GLU A 24 3.55 -1.67 8.91
CA GLU A 24 2.92 -1.24 10.16
C GLU A 24 2.49 0.23 10.16
N ASP A 25 3.15 1.07 9.36
CA ASP A 25 2.93 2.52 9.31
C ASP A 25 2.03 2.94 8.13
N VAL A 26 1.62 2.01 7.25
CA VAL A 26 0.86 2.31 6.02
C VAL A 26 -0.44 3.03 6.33
N GLU A 27 -1.24 2.49 7.26
CA GLU A 27 -2.55 3.04 7.61
C GLU A 27 -2.41 4.48 8.10
N ASP A 28 -1.50 4.71 9.04
CA ASP A 28 -1.22 6.03 9.60
C ASP A 28 -0.68 6.99 8.54
N ALA A 29 0.21 6.53 7.66
CA ALA A 29 0.78 7.35 6.60
C ALA A 29 -0.29 7.80 5.58
N VAL A 30 -1.18 6.90 5.18
CA VAL A 30 -2.29 7.18 4.25
C VAL A 30 -3.30 8.13 4.89
N ALA A 31 -3.76 7.82 6.10
CA ALA A 31 -4.72 8.65 6.82
C ALA A 31 -4.19 10.08 6.99
N ARG A 32 -2.95 10.20 7.49
CA ARG A 32 -2.28 11.48 7.70
C ARG A 32 -2.07 12.27 6.39
N HIS A 33 -1.84 11.59 5.26
CA HIS A 33 -1.71 12.24 3.95
C HIS A 33 -3.06 12.83 3.52
N ASN A 34 -4.11 12.02 3.57
CA ASN A 34 -5.46 12.41 3.18
C ASN A 34 -5.99 13.56 4.04
N GLU A 35 -5.79 13.50 5.37
CA GLU A 35 -6.19 14.57 6.29
C GLU A 35 -5.46 15.89 6.01
N GLN A 36 -4.17 15.86 5.70
CA GLN A 36 -3.38 17.08 5.52
C GLN A 36 -3.50 17.71 4.13
N LEU A 37 -3.69 16.91 3.07
CA LEU A 37 -3.60 17.37 1.69
C LEU A 37 -4.91 17.25 0.89
N HIS A 38 -5.87 16.48 1.38
CA HIS A 38 -7.12 16.17 0.68
C HIS A 38 -8.36 16.34 1.57
N ASP A 39 -8.27 17.17 2.62
CA ASP A 39 -9.38 17.44 3.53
C ASP A 39 -10.01 16.17 4.15
N GLY A 40 -9.23 15.09 4.26
CA GLY A 40 -9.67 13.78 4.75
C GLY A 40 -10.35 12.90 3.69
N GLU A 41 -10.44 13.32 2.44
CA GLU A 41 -10.91 12.44 1.36
C GLU A 41 -9.93 11.28 1.12
N PRO A 42 -10.44 10.04 0.92
CA PRO A 42 -9.61 8.85 0.75
C PRO A 42 -9.01 8.80 -0.65
N VAL A 43 -7.99 9.63 -0.91
CA VAL A 43 -7.39 9.82 -2.23
C VAL A 43 -6.03 9.11 -2.36
N ALA A 44 -5.25 9.10 -1.29
CA ALA A 44 -4.06 8.27 -1.19
C ALA A 44 -4.45 6.84 -0.78
N GLU A 45 -3.79 5.86 -1.39
CA GLU A 45 -3.99 4.44 -1.14
C GLU A 45 -2.69 3.63 -1.35
N VAL A 46 -2.70 2.37 -0.92
CA VAL A 46 -1.63 1.42 -1.25
C VAL A 46 -1.60 1.22 -2.76
N ASP A 47 -0.40 1.16 -3.34
CA ASP A 47 -0.23 0.98 -4.79
C ASP A 47 -1.03 -0.25 -5.29
N PRO A 48 -2.06 -0.05 -6.14
CA PRO A 48 -2.93 -1.14 -6.57
C PRO A 48 -2.15 -2.21 -7.35
N ASP A 49 -1.08 -1.84 -8.05
CA ASP A 49 -0.22 -2.78 -8.77
C ASP A 49 0.41 -3.82 -7.83
N VAL A 50 0.73 -3.43 -6.59
CA VAL A 50 1.28 -4.34 -5.57
C VAL A 50 0.22 -5.27 -5.01
N LEU A 51 -1.00 -4.78 -4.83
CA LEU A 51 -2.11 -5.62 -4.37
C LEU A 51 -2.44 -6.71 -5.40
N GLU A 52 -2.39 -6.38 -6.69
CA GLU A 52 -2.58 -7.33 -7.79
C GLU A 52 -1.47 -8.39 -7.82
N GLU A 53 -0.19 -7.99 -7.74
CA GLU A 53 0.93 -8.94 -7.70
C GLU A 53 0.83 -9.89 -6.49
N LEU A 54 0.46 -9.34 -5.33
CA LEU A 54 0.31 -10.12 -4.11
C LEU A 54 -0.83 -11.14 -4.23
N ALA A 55 -1.97 -10.74 -4.80
CA ALA A 55 -3.10 -11.62 -5.04
C ALA A 55 -2.73 -12.78 -5.99
N ASP A 56 -2.01 -12.48 -7.08
CA ASP A 56 -1.52 -13.49 -8.03
C ASP A 56 -0.53 -14.46 -7.38
N ARG A 57 0.33 -13.98 -6.49
CA ARG A 57 1.29 -14.82 -5.77
C ARG A 57 0.59 -15.70 -4.74
N LEU A 58 -0.36 -15.16 -3.97
CA LEU A 58 -1.18 -15.92 -3.04
C LEU A 58 -2.01 -16.98 -3.76
N ALA A 59 -2.60 -16.66 -4.91
CA ALA A 59 -3.36 -17.63 -5.71
C ALA A 59 -2.52 -18.85 -6.14
N LYS A 60 -1.24 -18.63 -6.48
CA LYS A 60 -0.29 -19.71 -6.77
C LYS A 60 0.08 -20.54 -5.54
N ASP A 61 0.29 -19.90 -4.38
CA ASP A 61 0.66 -20.59 -3.14
C ASP A 61 -0.49 -21.40 -2.52
N ILE A 62 -1.74 -20.96 -2.71
CA ILE A 62 -2.93 -21.68 -2.21
C ILE A 62 -3.35 -22.83 -3.16
N GLY A 63 -2.65 -23.02 -4.28
CA GLY A 63 -2.95 -24.09 -5.24
C GLY A 63 -4.28 -23.90 -5.98
N LEU A 64 -4.73 -22.66 -6.18
CA LEU A 64 -6.01 -22.36 -6.85
C LEU A 64 -5.93 -22.43 -8.38
N LEU A 65 -4.74 -22.71 -8.92
CA LEU A 65 -4.48 -22.91 -10.35
C LEU A 65 -3.99 -24.34 -10.56
N GLU A 66 -4.94 -25.28 -10.60
CA GLU A 66 -4.75 -26.59 -11.24
C GLU A 66 -5.46 -26.60 -12.61
#